data_AF-A0A081GJ39-F1
#
_entry.id   AF-A0A081GJ39-F1
#
_cell.length_a   1.000
_cell.length_b   1.000
_cell.length_c   1.000
_cell.angle_alpha   90.00
_cell.angle_beta   90.00
_cell.angle_gamma   90.00
#
_symmetry.space_group_name_H-M   'P 1'
#
loop_
_entity.id
_entity.type
_entity.pdbx_description
1 polymer ?
#
loop_
_entity_poly.entity_id
_entity_poly.type
_entity_poly.pdbx_seq_one_letter_code
_entity_poly.pdbx_strand_id
1 'polypeptide(L)'
;MARLLQRLRTVRRQSEELIAGLEPEDLCLQGMADASPAKWHLGHTTWFFETFLLEPHLRGHETADRRWSHLFNSYYEALGSRHPRPQRGLLTRPPIAEVLAWRQRVDDGLEALLSDLERRPPDRAASLLELIELGLQHEQQHQELLLMDLLDGFSRNPLEPAYGQEPPGAAPADSPGGWRCHPGGLVETGHAGGGFHFDNEAPRHRQWLEPFAIAETLVTNGDYAVFIADEGYRRPEFWMSEGWALVQERGWSGPRYWRGDWEFTLAGRRPRHPQAPVRHLSWFEADAFARWSAARLPSEAEWEAVVAEAARPGGRPLPQAFGALWQWTASPYRPYPGFRAAAGAVGEYNGKFMTSQFVLRGSSFLTPADHARATYRNFFPPHSRWMAAGLRLARDGDGDGQGGSEGGAC
;
A
#
# COMPACT_ATOMS: atom_id res chain seq x y z
N MET A 1 -22.28 -4.51 17.44
CA MET A 1 -21.18 -4.45 18.43
C MET A 1 -20.24 -5.66 18.38
N ALA A 2 -20.73 -6.89 18.59
CA ALA A 2 -19.89 -8.11 18.67
C ALA A 2 -18.94 -8.32 17.47
N ARG A 3 -19.41 -8.11 16.23
CA ARG A 3 -18.59 -8.23 15.00
C ARG A 3 -17.43 -7.23 14.98
N LEU A 4 -17.64 -5.99 15.42
CA LEU A 4 -16.61 -4.96 15.46
C LEU A 4 -15.58 -5.26 16.55
N LEU A 5 -16.02 -5.69 17.74
CA LEU A 5 -15.12 -6.12 18.81
C LEU A 5 -14.22 -7.29 18.37
N GLN A 6 -14.80 -8.30 17.71
CA GLN A 6 -14.03 -9.41 17.16
C GLN A 6 -13.00 -8.93 16.13
N ARG A 7 -13.38 -7.99 15.26
CA ARG A 7 -12.47 -7.42 14.28
C ARG A 7 -11.37 -6.59 14.92
N LEU A 8 -11.70 -5.76 15.92
CA LEU A 8 -10.74 -5.01 16.72
C LEU A 8 -9.67 -5.95 17.28
N ARG A 9 -10.09 -6.99 18.01
CA ARG A 9 -9.19 -8.00 18.58
C ARG A 9 -8.33 -8.70 17.52
N THR A 10 -8.91 -9.05 16.37
CA THR A 10 -8.18 -9.71 15.29
C THR A 10 -7.12 -8.81 14.67
N VAL A 11 -7.47 -7.56 14.32
CA VAL A 11 -6.51 -6.61 13.74
C VAL A 11 -5.40 -6.29 14.73
N ARG A 12 -5.73 -6.02 16.00
CA ARG A 12 -4.74 -5.69 17.03
C ARG A 12 -3.76 -6.84 17.30
N ARG A 13 -4.28 -8.06 17.39
CA ARG A 13 -3.48 -9.29 17.58
C ARG A 13 -2.59 -9.59 16.38
N GLN A 14 -3.06 -9.36 15.15
CA GLN A 14 -2.26 -9.58 13.94
C GLN A 14 -0.94 -8.79 14.00
N SER A 15 -0.95 -7.54 14.47
CA SER A 15 0.27 -6.74 14.61
C SER A 15 1.29 -7.34 15.58
N GLU A 16 0.83 -8.03 16.63
CA GLU A 16 1.70 -8.71 17.60
C GLU A 16 2.19 -10.05 17.07
N GLU A 17 1.34 -10.80 16.37
CA GLU A 17 1.72 -12.03 15.65
C GLU A 17 2.85 -11.74 14.64
N LEU A 18 2.81 -10.59 13.96
CA LEU A 18 3.85 -10.20 13.01
C LEU A 18 5.23 -10.01 13.65
N ILE A 19 5.32 -9.72 14.95
CA ILE A 19 6.62 -9.52 15.62
C ILE A 19 7.00 -10.67 16.57
N ALA A 20 6.15 -11.68 16.72
CA ALA A 20 6.32 -12.73 17.73
C ALA A 20 7.60 -13.55 17.58
N GLY A 21 8.12 -13.69 16.35
CA GLY A 21 9.35 -14.42 16.03
C GLY A 21 10.59 -13.54 15.87
N LEU A 22 10.50 -12.23 16.13
CA LEU A 22 11.61 -11.28 15.98
C LEU A 22 12.41 -11.14 17.26
N GLU A 23 13.73 -10.95 17.12
CA GLU A 23 14.60 -10.63 18.25
C GLU A 23 14.46 -9.13 18.64
N PRO A 24 14.76 -8.75 19.89
CA PRO A 24 14.68 -7.35 20.33
C PRO A 24 15.46 -6.36 19.45
N GLU A 25 16.57 -6.80 18.86
CA GLU A 25 17.42 -6.04 17.94
C GLU A 25 16.68 -5.73 16.63
N ASP A 26 15.93 -6.70 16.09
CA ASP A 26 15.17 -6.54 14.85
C ASP A 26 14.07 -5.49 15.01
N LEU A 27 13.47 -5.41 16.21
CA LEU A 27 12.40 -4.47 16.52
C LEU A 27 12.84 -3.00 16.51
N CYS A 28 14.14 -2.74 16.56
CA CYS A 28 14.74 -1.40 16.50
C CYS A 28 15.31 -1.06 15.12
N LEU A 29 15.29 -1.99 14.17
CA LEU A 29 15.91 -1.83 12.86
C LEU A 29 15.22 -0.75 12.03
N GLN A 30 16.01 0.19 11.47
CA GLN A 30 15.56 1.15 10.48
C GLN A 30 16.51 1.09 9.26
N GLY A 31 16.13 0.34 8.22
CA GLY A 31 16.97 0.13 7.04
C GLY A 31 17.22 1.39 6.19
N MET A 32 16.30 2.36 6.25
CA MET A 32 16.39 3.64 5.54
C MET A 32 15.48 4.69 6.17
N ALA A 33 15.65 5.96 5.75
CA ALA A 33 14.88 7.09 6.25
C ALA A 33 13.35 6.94 6.07
N ASP A 34 12.90 6.22 5.05
CA ASP A 34 11.49 5.96 4.84
C ASP A 34 10.93 4.80 5.68
N ALA A 35 11.78 3.86 6.09
CA ALA A 35 11.37 2.76 6.95
C ALA A 35 11.19 3.23 8.39
N SER A 36 10.38 2.50 9.16
CA SER A 36 10.26 2.65 10.61
C SER A 36 10.52 1.32 11.31
N PRO A 37 11.07 1.32 12.53
CA PRO A 37 11.22 0.09 13.30
C PRO A 37 9.89 -0.59 13.60
N ALA A 38 9.87 -1.93 13.67
CA ALA A 38 8.66 -2.68 14.01
C ALA A 38 8.06 -2.23 15.36
N LYS A 39 8.91 -1.95 16.36
CA LYS A 39 8.50 -1.36 17.64
C LYS A 39 7.81 -0.01 17.47
N TRP A 40 8.28 0.81 16.53
CA TRP A 40 7.66 2.11 16.24
C TRP A 40 6.28 1.93 15.62
N HIS A 41 6.08 0.98 14.71
CA HIS A 41 4.74 0.67 14.17
C HIS A 41 3.75 0.25 15.25
N LEU A 42 4.16 -0.63 16.17
CA LEU A 42 3.32 -1.05 17.29
C LEU A 42 2.98 0.11 18.22
N GLY A 43 3.96 0.96 18.57
CA GLY A 43 3.71 2.13 19.39
C GLY A 43 2.84 3.18 18.69
N HIS A 44 3.02 3.36 17.38
CA HIS A 44 2.28 4.35 16.59
C HIS A 44 0.80 4.00 16.42
N THR A 45 0.48 2.74 16.13
CA THR A 45 -0.93 2.34 16.00
C THR A 45 -1.65 2.45 17.35
N THR A 46 -0.96 2.15 18.45
CA THR A 46 -1.48 2.37 19.81
C THR A 46 -1.67 3.83 20.16
N TRP A 47 -0.69 4.67 19.80
CA TRP A 47 -0.77 6.12 19.94
C TRP A 47 -2.03 6.67 19.25
N PHE A 48 -2.34 6.20 18.03
CA PHE A 48 -3.53 6.62 17.28
C PHE A 48 -4.81 6.37 18.10
N PHE A 49 -5.00 5.14 18.59
CA PHE A 49 -6.19 4.81 19.38
C PHE A 49 -6.24 5.58 20.71
N GLU A 50 -5.13 5.71 21.42
CA GLU A 50 -5.11 6.45 22.68
C GLU A 50 -5.45 7.94 22.45
N THR A 51 -4.79 8.58 21.49
CA THR A 51 -4.92 10.03 21.25
C THR A 51 -6.27 10.41 20.67
N PHE A 52 -6.77 9.68 19.67
CA PHE A 52 -8.00 10.04 18.96
C PHE A 52 -9.26 9.46 19.61
N LEU A 53 -9.16 8.36 20.36
CA LEU A 53 -10.33 7.69 20.94
C LEU A 53 -10.35 7.71 22.46
N LEU A 54 -9.30 7.22 23.13
CA LEU A 54 -9.40 7.01 24.58
C LEU A 54 -9.25 8.29 25.39
N GLU A 55 -8.24 9.12 25.10
CA GLU A 55 -8.03 10.40 25.79
C GLU A 55 -9.26 11.32 25.75
N PRO A 56 -9.93 11.52 24.60
CA PRO A 56 -11.06 12.46 24.54
C PRO A 56 -12.39 11.85 24.95
N HIS A 57 -12.50 10.50 24.99
CA HIS A 57 -13.80 9.84 25.07
C HIS A 57 -13.94 8.77 26.16
N LEU A 58 -12.87 8.29 26.78
CA LEU A 58 -12.93 7.34 27.89
C LEU A 58 -12.48 7.99 29.19
N ARG A 59 -13.44 8.37 30.03
CA ARG A 59 -13.15 9.06 31.30
C ARG A 59 -12.39 8.13 32.25
N GLY A 60 -11.25 8.60 32.75
CA GLY A 60 -10.40 7.83 33.66
C GLY A 60 -9.42 6.87 32.97
N HIS A 61 -9.30 6.92 31.64
CA HIS A 61 -8.24 6.22 30.92
C HIS A 61 -6.86 6.69 31.40
N GLU A 62 -5.99 5.73 31.74
CA GLU A 62 -4.61 5.99 32.13
C GLU A 62 -3.75 6.09 30.86
N THR A 63 -3.33 7.31 30.52
CA THR A 63 -2.51 7.58 29.34
C THR A 63 -1.07 7.10 29.50
N ALA A 64 -0.39 6.81 28.40
CA ALA A 64 1.06 6.64 28.42
C ALA A 64 1.80 7.91 28.90
N ASP A 65 3.11 7.75 29.14
CA ASP A 65 4.00 8.89 29.39
C ASP A 65 3.87 9.91 28.25
N ARG A 66 3.62 11.18 28.58
CA ARG A 66 3.36 12.25 27.59
C ARG A 66 4.46 12.40 26.55
N ARG A 67 5.70 12.00 26.87
CA ARG A 67 6.83 12.00 25.92
C ARG A 67 6.59 11.02 24.76
N TRP A 68 5.81 9.96 24.96
CA TRP A 68 5.53 8.97 23.93
C TRP A 68 4.68 9.53 22.79
N SER A 69 3.84 10.54 23.06
CA SER A 69 3.14 11.26 21.98
C SER A 69 4.12 11.91 21.01
N HIS A 70 5.22 12.49 21.50
CA HIS A 70 6.29 13.00 20.64
C HIS A 70 7.02 11.89 19.87
N LEU A 71 7.23 10.72 20.48
CA LEU A 71 7.94 9.60 19.83
C LEU A 71 7.10 8.93 18.73
N PHE A 72 5.80 8.80 18.95
CA PHE A 72 4.90 8.01 18.12
C PHE A 72 3.95 8.84 17.26
N ASN A 73 3.90 10.17 17.39
CA ASN A 73 3.25 11.01 16.38
C ASN A 73 3.98 10.86 15.03
N SER A 74 3.24 10.48 13.99
CA SER A 74 3.77 10.27 12.65
C SER A 74 4.07 11.58 11.93
N TYR A 75 3.04 12.42 11.79
CA TYR A 75 3.04 13.63 11.00
C TYR A 75 1.93 14.62 11.38
N TYR A 76 1.15 14.40 12.44
CA TYR A 76 0.04 15.28 12.80
C TYR A 76 0.57 16.55 13.45
N GLU A 77 0.75 17.61 12.66
CA GLU A 77 1.36 18.86 13.12
C GLU A 77 0.41 19.58 14.11
N ALA A 78 -0.90 19.44 13.94
CA ALA A 78 -1.90 19.95 14.90
C ALA A 78 -1.79 19.31 16.30
N LEU A 79 -1.16 18.15 16.43
CA LEU A 79 -0.95 17.44 17.71
C LEU A 79 0.42 17.72 18.34
N GLY A 80 1.26 18.52 17.69
CA GLY A 80 2.54 18.99 18.22
C GLY A 80 3.76 18.37 17.57
N SER A 81 4.93 18.67 18.12
CA SER A 81 6.22 18.22 17.59
C SER A 81 6.38 16.70 17.63
N ARG A 82 7.24 16.17 16.76
CA ARG A 82 7.51 14.73 16.62
C ARG A 82 9.00 14.41 16.53
N HIS A 83 9.37 13.20 16.95
CA HIS A 83 10.71 12.69 16.73
C HIS A 83 10.99 12.57 15.22
N PRO A 84 12.16 13.01 14.71
CA PRO A 84 12.44 12.98 13.28
C PRO A 84 12.33 11.57 12.69
N ARG A 85 11.55 11.40 11.62
CA ARG A 85 11.34 10.10 10.94
C ARG A 85 12.65 9.37 10.62
N PRO A 86 13.70 10.02 10.05
CA PRO A 86 14.96 9.33 9.74
C PRO A 86 15.76 8.86 10.96
N GLN A 87 15.33 9.20 12.17
CA GLN A 87 16.04 8.91 13.41
C GLN A 87 15.23 7.97 14.33
N ARG A 88 14.12 7.39 13.87
CA ARG A 88 13.28 6.49 14.68
C ARG A 88 14.06 5.25 15.18
N GLY A 89 15.01 4.75 14.39
CA GLY A 89 15.90 3.64 14.75
C GLY A 89 16.90 3.95 15.86
N LEU A 90 17.05 5.23 16.26
CA LEU A 90 17.88 5.62 17.40
C LEU A 90 17.15 5.43 18.75
N LEU A 91 15.84 5.15 18.73
CA LEU A 91 15.00 5.05 19.91
C LEU A 91 15.07 3.65 20.54
N THR A 92 16.12 3.39 21.31
CA THR A 92 16.25 2.17 22.12
C THR A 92 15.20 2.08 23.24
N ARG A 93 14.60 3.21 23.63
CA ARG A 93 13.49 3.30 24.58
C ARG A 93 12.25 3.93 23.93
N PRO A 94 11.03 3.57 24.36
CA PRO A 94 10.72 2.53 25.35
C PRO A 94 11.08 1.12 24.84
N PRO A 95 11.39 0.15 25.74
CA PRO A 95 11.56 -1.25 25.38
C PRO A 95 10.25 -1.84 24.83
N ILE A 96 10.33 -2.89 24.02
CA ILE A 96 9.13 -3.53 23.44
C ILE A 96 8.14 -3.98 24.51
N ALA A 97 8.61 -4.52 25.64
CA ALA A 97 7.73 -4.97 26.73
C ALA A 97 6.85 -3.83 27.29
N GLU A 98 7.37 -2.61 27.38
CA GLU A 98 6.58 -1.45 27.82
C GLU A 98 5.56 -1.03 26.74
N VAL A 99 5.93 -1.12 25.46
CA VAL A 99 5.02 -0.86 24.32
C VAL A 99 3.88 -1.89 24.30
N LEU A 100 4.16 -3.17 24.50
CA LEU A 100 3.15 -4.23 24.57
C LEU A 100 2.24 -4.07 25.80
N ALA A 101 2.78 -3.70 26.96
CA ALA A 101 1.98 -3.40 28.13
C ALA A 101 1.04 -2.20 27.91
N TRP A 102 1.51 -1.17 27.18
CA TRP A 102 0.67 -0.04 26.79
C TRP A 102 -0.41 -0.44 25.78
N ARG A 103 -0.05 -1.27 24.79
CA ARG A 103 -1.01 -1.87 23.83
C ARG A 103 -2.16 -2.56 24.54
N GLN A 104 -1.87 -3.41 25.52
CA GLN A 104 -2.90 -4.11 26.27
C GLN A 104 -3.85 -3.14 27.00
N ARG A 105 -3.31 -2.09 27.66
CA ARG A 105 -4.15 -1.08 28.33
C ARG A 105 -5.06 -0.34 27.35
N VAL A 106 -4.54 0.01 26.17
CA VAL A 106 -5.33 0.65 25.12
C VAL A 106 -6.39 -0.30 24.57
N ASP A 107 -6.06 -1.58 24.41
CA ASP A 107 -7.02 -2.59 23.96
C ASP A 107 -8.17 -2.73 24.97
N ASP A 108 -7.86 -2.87 26.26
CA ASP A 108 -8.86 -2.90 27.34
C ASP A 108 -9.74 -1.64 27.34
N GLY A 109 -9.13 -0.47 27.11
CA GLY A 109 -9.83 0.81 26.98
C GLY A 109 -10.75 0.87 25.76
N LEU A 110 -10.33 0.34 24.61
CA LEU A 110 -11.15 0.28 23.40
C LEU A 110 -12.34 -0.67 23.59
N GLU A 111 -12.15 -1.80 24.27
CA GLU A 111 -13.25 -2.70 24.63
C GLU A 111 -14.25 -2.01 25.55
N ALA A 112 -13.77 -1.32 26.59
CA ALA A 112 -14.61 -0.55 27.50
C ALA A 112 -15.37 0.58 26.76
N LEU A 113 -14.70 1.29 25.86
CA LEU A 113 -15.31 2.33 25.04
C LEU A 113 -16.41 1.76 24.15
N LEU A 114 -16.17 0.63 23.47
CA LEU A 114 -17.16 -0.07 22.65
C LEU A 114 -18.40 -0.48 23.47
N SER A 115 -18.23 -1.01 24.68
CA SER A 115 -19.34 -1.31 25.59
C SER A 115 -20.09 -0.07 26.07
N ASP A 116 -19.43 1.07 26.15
CA ASP A 116 -20.05 2.35 26.54
C ASP A 116 -20.85 3.00 25.39
N LEU A 117 -20.57 2.67 24.13
CA LEU A 117 -21.23 3.27 22.96
C LEU A 117 -22.75 3.14 22.97
N GLU A 118 -23.29 2.02 23.47
CA GLU A 118 -24.75 1.79 23.55
C GLU A 118 -25.47 2.80 24.46
N ARG A 119 -24.73 3.42 25.39
CA ARG A 119 -25.24 4.43 26.33
C ARG A 119 -25.05 5.86 25.82
N ARG A 120 -24.47 6.05 24.63
CA ARG A 120 -24.19 7.37 24.03
C ARG A 120 -25.30 7.80 23.07
N PRO A 121 -25.45 9.11 22.82
CA PRO A 121 -26.29 9.62 21.74
C PRO A 121 -25.94 8.95 20.39
N PRO A 122 -26.92 8.59 19.54
CA PRO A 122 -26.67 7.83 18.32
C PRO A 122 -25.68 8.47 17.34
N ASP A 123 -25.70 9.79 17.19
CA ASP A 123 -24.79 10.58 16.36
C ASP A 123 -23.34 10.50 16.86
N ARG A 124 -23.15 10.62 18.17
CA ARG A 124 -21.86 10.47 18.85
C ARG A 124 -21.34 9.04 18.72
N ALA A 125 -22.21 8.04 18.91
CA ALA A 125 -21.84 6.63 18.76
C ALA A 125 -21.40 6.32 17.32
N ALA A 126 -22.14 6.80 16.32
CA ALA A 126 -21.79 6.62 14.91
C ALA A 126 -20.42 7.24 14.57
N SER A 127 -20.17 8.48 14.99
CA SER A 127 -18.89 9.17 14.74
C SER A 127 -17.69 8.43 15.37
N LEU A 128 -17.88 7.85 16.57
CA LEU A 128 -16.84 7.06 17.22
C LEU A 128 -16.61 5.71 16.53
N LEU A 129 -17.67 5.08 16.03
CA LEU A 129 -17.55 3.84 15.25
C LEU A 129 -16.75 4.08 13.95
N GLU A 130 -16.99 5.20 13.26
CA GLU A 130 -16.22 5.60 12.08
C GLU A 130 -14.74 5.83 12.41
N LEU A 131 -14.44 6.47 13.54
CA LEU A 131 -13.07 6.72 13.98
C LEU A 131 -12.34 5.44 14.44
N ILE A 132 -13.06 4.52 15.10
CA ILE A 132 -12.54 3.17 15.43
C ILE A 132 -12.21 2.43 14.13
N GLU A 133 -13.13 2.45 13.16
CA GLU A 133 -12.92 1.83 11.86
C GLU A 133 -11.71 2.42 11.12
N LEU A 134 -11.55 3.74 11.13
CA LEU A 134 -10.36 4.41 10.59
C LEU A 134 -9.08 3.93 11.29
N GLY A 135 -9.08 3.83 12.62
CA GLY A 135 -7.93 3.33 13.38
C GLY A 135 -7.57 1.89 13.04
N LEU A 136 -8.56 1.03 12.80
CA LEU A 136 -8.32 -0.35 12.38
C LEU A 136 -7.72 -0.43 10.97
N GLN A 137 -8.22 0.39 10.05
CA GLN A 137 -7.71 0.44 8.67
C GLN A 137 -6.30 1.06 8.63
N HIS A 138 -6.04 2.05 9.48
CA HIS A 138 -4.70 2.61 9.72
C HIS A 138 -3.73 1.56 10.26
N GLU A 139 -4.14 0.75 11.23
CA GLU A 139 -3.30 -0.33 11.74
C GLU A 139 -3.01 -1.40 10.68
N GLN A 140 -3.98 -1.72 9.80
CA GLN A 140 -3.74 -2.62 8.67
C GLN A 140 -2.74 -2.05 7.65
N GLN A 141 -2.74 -0.74 7.39
CA GLN A 141 -1.67 -0.10 6.60
C GLN A 141 -0.30 -0.29 7.27
N HIS A 142 -0.24 -0.15 8.59
CA HIS A 142 0.99 -0.34 9.36
C HIS A 142 1.46 -1.79 9.46
N GLN A 143 0.56 -2.77 9.39
CA GLN A 143 0.92 -4.19 9.28
C GLN A 143 1.64 -4.49 7.97
N GLU A 144 1.14 -3.93 6.86
CA GLU A 144 1.79 -4.04 5.56
C GLU A 144 3.15 -3.32 5.55
N LEU A 145 3.22 -2.07 6.06
CA LEU A 145 4.46 -1.32 6.15
C LEU A 145 5.52 -2.01 7.02
N LEU A 146 5.13 -2.60 8.15
CA LEU A 146 6.04 -3.32 9.05
C LEU A 146 6.80 -4.41 8.29
N LEU A 147 6.11 -5.19 7.47
CA LEU A 147 6.73 -6.26 6.69
C LEU A 147 7.63 -5.71 5.56
N MET A 148 7.21 -4.63 4.90
CA MET A 148 8.05 -3.97 3.88
C MET A 148 9.33 -3.38 4.48
N ASP A 149 9.22 -2.78 5.67
CA ASP A 149 10.33 -2.12 6.36
C ASP A 149 11.30 -3.15 6.96
N LEU A 150 10.78 -4.25 7.49
CA LEU A 150 11.58 -5.39 7.96
C LEU A 150 12.36 -6.03 6.80
N LEU A 151 11.70 -6.27 5.65
CA LEU A 151 12.35 -6.81 4.45
C LEU A 151 13.53 -5.93 4.02
N ASP A 152 13.33 -4.60 4.00
CA ASP A 152 14.39 -3.67 3.63
C ASP A 152 15.60 -3.79 4.58
N GLY A 153 15.33 -3.80 5.88
CA GLY A 153 16.35 -3.95 6.91
C GLY A 153 17.13 -5.26 6.80
N PHE A 154 16.43 -6.38 6.69
CA PHE A 154 17.03 -7.72 6.60
C PHE A 154 17.86 -7.89 5.32
N SER A 155 17.40 -7.32 4.20
CA SER A 155 18.12 -7.39 2.91
C SER A 155 19.49 -6.70 2.92
N ARG A 156 19.75 -5.84 3.91
CA ARG A 156 21.00 -5.08 4.09
C ARG A 156 21.94 -5.72 5.11
N ASN A 157 21.43 -6.63 5.92
CA ASN A 157 22.24 -7.34 6.89
C ASN A 157 23.09 -8.39 6.14
N PRO A 158 24.43 -8.39 6.30
CA PRO A 158 25.31 -9.32 5.59
C PRO A 158 25.09 -10.78 5.98
N LEU A 159 24.45 -11.05 7.13
CA LEU A 159 24.04 -12.38 7.54
C LEU A 159 22.70 -12.81 6.93
N GLU A 160 21.99 -11.90 6.26
CA GLU A 160 20.79 -12.17 5.47
C GLU A 160 19.72 -12.97 6.24
N PRO A 161 19.29 -12.48 7.42
CA PRO A 161 18.29 -13.18 8.22
C PRO A 161 16.96 -13.29 7.46
N ALA A 162 16.28 -14.43 7.63
CA ALA A 162 14.92 -14.59 7.15
C ALA A 162 13.95 -14.23 8.27
N TYR A 163 12.86 -13.53 7.93
CA TYR A 163 11.74 -13.33 8.84
C TYR A 163 10.98 -14.64 9.08
N GLY A 164 10.78 -15.43 8.02
CA GLY A 164 10.04 -16.69 8.12
C GLY A 164 9.52 -17.16 6.78
N GLN A 165 8.21 -17.43 6.69
CA GLN A 165 7.56 -17.67 5.41
C GLN A 165 6.92 -16.37 4.91
N GLU A 166 6.98 -16.14 3.60
CA GLU A 166 6.14 -15.10 3.00
C GLU A 166 4.68 -15.54 3.04
N PRO A 167 3.74 -14.60 3.27
CA PRO A 167 2.34 -14.87 2.97
C PRO A 167 2.24 -15.36 1.52
N PRO A 168 1.39 -16.36 1.23
CA PRO A 168 1.22 -16.84 -0.12
C PRO A 168 0.75 -15.69 -1.01
N GLY A 169 1.58 -15.30 -1.97
CA GLY A 169 1.18 -14.35 -3.01
C GLY A 169 0.24 -15.00 -4.02
N ALA A 170 -0.33 -14.17 -4.90
CA ALA A 170 -1.06 -14.69 -6.05
C ALA A 170 -0.14 -15.64 -6.85
N ALA A 171 -0.65 -16.84 -7.14
CA ALA A 171 0.05 -17.79 -7.99
C ALA A 171 0.41 -17.14 -9.34
N PRO A 172 1.45 -17.64 -10.04
CA PRO A 172 1.61 -17.36 -11.46
C PRO A 172 0.26 -17.55 -12.16
N ALA A 173 -0.12 -16.64 -13.05
CA ALA A 173 -1.39 -16.76 -13.72
C ALA A 173 -1.38 -18.02 -14.60
N ASP A 174 -2.33 -18.92 -14.39
CA ASP A 174 -2.52 -20.14 -15.20
C ASP A 174 -3.00 -19.82 -16.64
N SER A 175 -3.43 -18.58 -16.88
CA SER A 175 -3.95 -18.14 -18.17
C SER A 175 -2.83 -17.61 -19.08
N PRO A 176 -2.88 -17.89 -20.39
CA PRO A 176 -1.95 -17.28 -21.33
C PRO A 176 -2.09 -15.75 -21.24
N GLY A 177 -0.95 -15.06 -21.31
CA GLY A 177 -0.91 -13.60 -21.39
C GLY A 177 -1.83 -13.07 -22.49
N GLY A 178 -2.19 -11.80 -22.41
CA GLY A 178 -3.13 -11.20 -23.37
C GLY A 178 -3.61 -9.84 -22.93
N TRP A 179 -4.51 -9.27 -23.73
CA TRP A 179 -5.05 -7.94 -23.56
C TRP A 179 -6.57 -8.00 -23.40
N ARG A 180 -7.08 -7.23 -22.45
CA ARG A 180 -8.50 -7.00 -22.25
C ARG A 180 -8.85 -5.64 -22.82
N CYS A 181 -9.56 -5.64 -23.95
CA CYS A 181 -10.09 -4.40 -24.53
C CYS A 181 -11.20 -3.82 -23.64
N HIS A 182 -11.25 -2.51 -23.54
CA HIS A 182 -12.32 -1.75 -22.94
C HIS A 182 -12.73 -0.65 -23.94
N PRO A 183 -14.03 -0.53 -24.29
CA PRO A 183 -14.48 0.36 -25.37
C PRO A 183 -14.38 1.86 -25.02
N GLY A 184 -13.97 2.19 -23.79
CA GLY A 184 -13.96 3.56 -23.30
C GLY A 184 -15.36 4.06 -22.96
N GLY A 185 -15.52 5.38 -22.94
CA GLY A 185 -16.75 6.07 -22.62
C GLY A 185 -16.77 6.69 -21.22
N LEU A 186 -17.96 7.13 -20.81
CA LEU A 186 -18.19 7.77 -19.52
C LEU A 186 -18.19 6.72 -18.41
N VAL A 187 -17.23 6.82 -17.50
CA VAL A 187 -17.14 5.98 -16.29
C VAL A 187 -17.37 6.79 -15.02
N GLU A 188 -17.70 6.10 -13.94
CA GLU A 188 -17.74 6.68 -12.60
C GLU A 188 -16.65 6.08 -11.72
N THR A 189 -15.76 6.93 -11.22
CA THR A 189 -14.60 6.58 -10.40
C THR A 189 -14.76 7.09 -8.98
N GLY A 190 -14.33 6.31 -8.00
CA GLY A 190 -14.37 6.62 -6.58
C GLY A 190 -15.44 5.86 -5.81
N HIS A 191 -15.32 5.91 -4.48
CA HIS A 191 -16.15 5.16 -3.55
C HIS A 191 -17.64 5.46 -3.72
N ALA A 192 -18.42 4.39 -3.86
CA ALA A 192 -19.88 4.41 -3.83
C ALA A 192 -20.36 3.32 -2.86
N GLY A 193 -21.13 3.68 -1.85
CA GLY A 193 -21.76 2.71 -0.95
C GLY A 193 -21.73 3.12 0.52
N GLY A 194 -22.13 2.18 1.38
CA GLY A 194 -22.20 2.34 2.84
C GLY A 194 -21.10 1.61 3.61
N GLY A 195 -19.94 1.39 2.97
CA GLY A 195 -18.78 0.74 3.58
C GLY A 195 -17.68 1.75 3.91
N PHE A 196 -16.64 1.31 4.65
CA PHE A 196 -15.49 2.15 4.90
C PHE A 196 -14.74 2.50 3.61
N HIS A 197 -14.27 3.74 3.54
CA HIS A 197 -13.29 4.21 2.56
C HIS A 197 -12.41 5.27 3.20
N PHE A 198 -11.19 5.43 2.70
CA PHE A 198 -10.41 6.62 3.02
C PHE A 198 -11.00 7.84 2.29
N ASP A 199 -10.86 9.03 2.89
CA ASP A 199 -11.35 10.28 2.31
C ASP A 199 -10.82 10.53 0.89
N ASN A 200 -9.60 10.06 0.58
CA ASN A 200 -8.98 10.17 -0.73
C ASN A 200 -9.64 9.34 -1.84
N GLU A 201 -10.54 8.41 -1.50
CA GLU A 201 -11.29 7.57 -2.44
C GLU A 201 -12.60 8.26 -2.90
N ALA A 202 -12.93 9.42 -2.35
CA ALA A 202 -14.19 10.14 -2.54
C ALA A 202 -13.97 11.63 -2.89
N PRO A 203 -14.99 12.33 -3.42
CA PRO A 203 -16.29 11.82 -3.84
C PRO A 203 -16.22 11.02 -5.15
N ARG A 204 -17.23 10.16 -5.37
CA ARG A 204 -17.45 9.55 -6.68
C ARG A 204 -17.72 10.63 -7.71
N HIS A 205 -17.08 10.53 -8.86
CA HIS A 205 -17.20 11.50 -9.94
C HIS A 205 -17.14 10.82 -11.30
N ARG A 206 -17.52 11.57 -12.34
CA ARG A 206 -17.53 11.10 -13.71
C ARG A 206 -16.25 11.51 -14.42
N GLN A 207 -15.70 10.60 -15.23
CA GLN A 207 -14.57 10.86 -16.12
C GLN A 207 -14.78 10.12 -17.44
N TRP A 208 -14.25 10.68 -18.53
CA TRP A 208 -14.23 10.03 -19.83
C TRP A 208 -12.95 9.21 -19.99
N LEU A 209 -13.06 7.98 -20.48
CA LEU A 209 -11.94 7.15 -20.90
C LEU A 209 -12.02 6.95 -22.42
N GLU A 210 -10.90 7.11 -23.12
CA GLU A 210 -10.79 6.64 -24.50
C GLU A 210 -10.76 5.10 -24.54
N PRO A 211 -11.01 4.47 -25.71
CA PRO A 211 -10.76 3.03 -25.87
C PRO A 211 -9.33 2.67 -25.46
N PHE A 212 -9.20 1.58 -24.72
CA PHE A 212 -7.89 1.10 -24.26
C PHE A 212 -7.90 -0.43 -24.13
N ALA A 213 -6.71 -1.00 -23.99
CA ALA A 213 -6.54 -2.38 -23.59
C ALA A 213 -5.65 -2.47 -22.35
N ILE A 214 -5.99 -3.33 -21.41
CA ILE A 214 -5.18 -3.61 -20.22
C ILE A 214 -4.70 -5.06 -20.23
N ALA A 215 -3.44 -5.31 -19.87
CA ALA A 215 -2.90 -6.66 -19.83
C ALA A 215 -3.69 -7.52 -18.82
N GLU A 216 -3.95 -8.79 -19.14
CA GLU A 216 -4.66 -9.74 -18.27
C GLU A 216 -3.82 -10.15 -17.04
N THR A 217 -2.50 -10.13 -17.16
CA THR A 217 -1.57 -10.53 -16.10
C THR A 217 -0.58 -9.41 -15.78
N LEU A 218 0.05 -9.49 -14.61
CA LEU A 218 1.18 -8.62 -14.28
C LEU A 218 2.42 -9.01 -15.11
N VAL A 219 3.33 -8.06 -15.31
CA VAL A 219 4.63 -8.32 -15.93
C VAL A 219 5.42 -9.29 -15.06
N THR A 220 6.05 -10.29 -15.67
CA THR A 220 6.76 -11.34 -14.95
C THR A 220 8.24 -11.04 -14.76
N ASN A 221 8.89 -11.75 -13.84
CA ASN A 221 10.34 -11.74 -13.70
C ASN A 221 11.07 -12.10 -15.00
N GLY A 222 10.50 -13.02 -15.79
CA GLY A 222 11.03 -13.43 -17.10
C GLY A 222 10.99 -12.29 -18.10
N ASP A 223 9.83 -11.62 -18.22
CA ASP A 223 9.69 -10.45 -19.10
C ASP A 223 10.66 -9.34 -18.69
N TYR A 224 10.78 -9.08 -17.40
CA TYR A 224 11.68 -8.05 -16.87
C TYR A 224 13.17 -8.38 -17.07
N ALA A 225 13.54 -9.67 -17.02
CA ALA A 225 14.88 -10.11 -17.34
C ALA A 225 15.25 -9.84 -18.81
N VAL A 226 14.29 -9.93 -19.74
CA VAL A 226 14.50 -9.56 -21.15
C VAL A 226 14.76 -8.06 -21.28
N PHE A 227 13.99 -7.21 -20.59
CA PHE A 227 14.25 -5.77 -20.55
C PHE A 227 15.66 -5.43 -20.05
N ILE A 228 16.12 -6.10 -18.99
CA ILE A 228 17.49 -5.92 -18.47
C ILE A 228 18.53 -6.40 -19.48
N ALA A 229 18.31 -7.56 -20.11
CA ALA A 229 19.22 -8.14 -21.09
C ALA A 229 19.34 -7.28 -22.36
N ASP A 230 18.25 -6.61 -22.77
CA ASP A 230 18.23 -5.61 -23.87
C ASP A 230 18.71 -4.21 -23.42
N GLU A 231 19.56 -4.19 -22.40
CA GLU A 231 20.20 -3.00 -21.85
C GLU A 231 19.24 -1.90 -21.37
N GLY A 232 18.04 -2.27 -20.90
CA GLY A 232 17.00 -1.34 -20.46
C GLY A 232 17.46 -0.30 -19.41
N TYR A 233 18.36 -0.67 -18.50
CA TYR A 233 18.96 0.24 -17.50
C TYR A 233 20.14 1.08 -18.03
N ARG A 234 20.50 0.96 -19.31
CA ARG A 234 21.58 1.72 -19.97
C ARG A 234 21.09 2.60 -21.11
N ARG A 235 19.78 2.58 -21.39
CA ARG A 235 19.16 3.20 -22.55
C ARG A 235 18.27 4.38 -22.13
N PRO A 236 18.78 5.63 -22.12
CA PRO A 236 18.07 6.79 -21.58
C PRO A 236 16.74 7.09 -22.27
N GLU A 237 16.56 6.65 -23.52
CA GLU A 237 15.35 6.90 -24.31
C GLU A 237 14.08 6.28 -23.69
N PHE A 238 14.23 5.28 -22.82
CA PHE A 238 13.09 4.69 -22.11
C PHE A 238 12.74 5.36 -20.80
N TRP A 239 13.58 6.27 -20.29
CA TRP A 239 13.42 6.77 -18.93
C TRP A 239 12.88 8.19 -18.92
N MET A 240 12.01 8.48 -17.96
CA MET A 240 11.79 9.86 -17.54
C MET A 240 13.10 10.46 -17.04
N SER A 241 13.34 11.75 -17.30
CA SER A 241 14.62 12.40 -16.99
C SER A 241 15.03 12.28 -15.51
N GLU A 242 14.10 12.40 -14.56
CA GLU A 242 14.38 12.21 -13.13
C GLU A 242 14.75 10.76 -12.82
N GLY A 243 14.03 9.80 -13.40
CA GLY A 243 14.32 8.37 -13.26
C GLY A 243 15.70 8.02 -13.80
N TRP A 244 16.07 8.56 -14.97
CA TRP A 244 17.40 8.35 -15.56
C TRP A 244 18.52 8.90 -14.67
N ALA A 245 18.34 10.10 -14.11
CA ALA A 245 19.30 10.67 -13.17
C ALA A 245 19.49 9.77 -11.94
N LEU A 246 18.41 9.23 -11.38
CA LEU A 246 18.46 8.30 -10.24
C LEU A 246 19.12 6.96 -10.58
N VAL A 247 18.86 6.42 -11.76
CA VAL A 247 19.53 5.20 -12.25
C VAL A 247 21.04 5.40 -12.27
N GLN A 248 21.50 6.55 -12.80
CA GLN A 248 22.93 6.89 -12.84
C GLN A 248 23.51 7.14 -11.44
N GLU A 249 22.86 7.97 -10.63
CA GLU A 249 23.33 8.34 -9.28
C GLU A 249 23.47 7.11 -8.37
N ARG A 250 22.50 6.18 -8.44
CA ARG A 250 22.39 5.05 -7.52
C ARG A 250 22.85 3.73 -8.13
N GLY A 251 23.30 3.72 -9.39
CA GLY A 251 23.76 2.53 -10.09
C GLY A 251 22.71 1.42 -10.19
N TRP A 252 21.46 1.77 -10.47
CA TRP A 252 20.40 0.75 -10.60
C TRP A 252 20.61 -0.10 -11.85
N SER A 253 20.55 -1.43 -11.70
CA SER A 253 20.76 -2.39 -12.79
C SER A 253 19.71 -3.51 -12.83
N GLY A 254 18.65 -3.36 -12.03
CA GLY A 254 17.59 -4.36 -11.85
C GLY A 254 16.77 -4.06 -10.59
N PRO A 255 15.66 -4.79 -10.37
CA PRO A 255 14.75 -4.61 -9.24
C PRO A 255 15.45 -4.70 -7.88
N ARG A 256 14.92 -4.01 -6.87
CA ARG A 256 15.62 -3.68 -5.61
C ARG A 256 16.34 -4.86 -4.94
N TYR A 257 15.66 -6.00 -4.85
CA TYR A 257 16.14 -7.17 -4.12
C TYR A 257 16.68 -8.29 -5.01
N TRP A 258 16.82 -8.07 -6.32
CA TRP A 258 17.47 -9.04 -7.20
C TRP A 258 18.97 -9.10 -6.95
N ARG A 259 19.52 -10.31 -6.94
CA ARG A 259 20.94 -10.62 -6.74
C ARG A 259 21.30 -11.83 -7.60
N GLY A 260 21.93 -11.60 -8.76
CA GLY A 260 22.17 -12.66 -9.73
C GLY A 260 20.87 -13.39 -10.11
N ASP A 261 20.83 -14.70 -9.88
CA ASP A 261 19.69 -15.58 -10.21
C ASP A 261 18.65 -15.73 -9.09
N TRP A 262 18.85 -15.03 -7.97
CA TRP A 262 17.95 -15.07 -6.82
C TRP A 262 17.41 -13.68 -6.46
N GLU A 263 16.42 -13.64 -5.58
CA GLU A 263 15.90 -12.44 -4.96
C GLU A 263 15.82 -12.60 -3.44
N PHE A 264 16.07 -11.50 -2.71
CA PHE A 264 15.92 -11.48 -1.26
C PHE A 264 14.45 -11.21 -0.90
N THR A 265 13.89 -12.03 -0.02
CA THR A 265 12.48 -11.98 0.37
C THR A 265 12.34 -12.07 1.89
N LEU A 266 11.12 -11.93 2.44
CA LEU A 266 10.92 -12.17 3.89
C LEU A 266 11.31 -13.61 4.28
N ALA A 267 11.35 -14.52 3.31
CA ALA A 267 11.76 -15.89 3.49
C ALA A 267 13.24 -16.15 3.18
N GLY A 268 14.06 -15.08 3.19
CA GLY A 268 15.49 -15.10 2.92
C GLY A 268 15.80 -15.16 1.43
N ARG A 269 16.94 -15.75 1.06
CA ARG A 269 17.31 -15.99 -0.34
C ARG A 269 16.34 -16.96 -1.00
N ARG A 270 15.73 -16.55 -2.11
CA ARG A 270 14.85 -17.41 -2.92
C ARG A 270 15.27 -17.41 -4.38
N PRO A 271 15.30 -18.58 -5.05
CA PRO A 271 15.41 -18.63 -6.50
C PRO A 271 14.31 -17.77 -7.13
N ARG A 272 14.68 -16.94 -8.11
CA ARG A 272 13.72 -16.08 -8.79
C ARG A 272 12.87 -16.92 -9.75
N HIS A 273 11.56 -17.01 -9.51
CA HIS A 273 10.65 -17.73 -10.39
C HIS A 273 10.33 -16.89 -11.64
N PRO A 274 10.60 -17.38 -12.88
CA PRO A 274 10.42 -16.58 -14.09
C PRO A 274 8.98 -16.13 -14.34
N GLN A 275 7.98 -16.94 -14.00
CA GLN A 275 6.56 -16.61 -14.21
C GLN A 275 5.92 -15.83 -13.06
N ALA A 276 6.63 -15.62 -11.95
CA ALA A 276 6.11 -14.79 -10.87
C ALA A 276 6.13 -13.30 -11.30
N PRO A 277 5.14 -12.49 -10.87
CA PRO A 277 5.16 -11.05 -11.11
C PRO A 277 6.45 -10.38 -10.63
N VAL A 278 7.06 -9.53 -11.45
CA VAL A 278 8.21 -8.73 -11.02
C VAL A 278 7.78 -7.71 -9.97
N ARG A 279 8.57 -7.59 -8.90
CA ARG A 279 8.24 -6.78 -7.72
C ARG A 279 9.39 -5.88 -7.27
N HIS A 280 9.07 -4.94 -6.38
CA HIS A 280 9.99 -3.97 -5.80
C HIS A 280 10.58 -3.00 -6.85
N LEU A 281 9.70 -2.55 -7.74
CA LEU A 281 9.98 -1.56 -8.77
C LEU A 281 9.61 -0.16 -8.31
N SER A 282 10.40 0.83 -8.72
CA SER A 282 9.98 2.23 -8.73
C SER A 282 8.95 2.48 -9.83
N TRP A 283 8.24 3.59 -9.73
CA TRP A 283 7.37 4.05 -10.81
C TRP A 283 8.20 4.28 -12.08
N PHE A 284 9.42 4.83 -11.95
CA PHE A 284 10.32 5.04 -13.09
C PHE A 284 10.74 3.73 -13.78
N GLU A 285 11.05 2.69 -13.01
CA GLU A 285 11.34 1.35 -13.56
C GLU A 285 10.13 0.73 -14.26
N ALA A 286 8.92 0.96 -13.72
CA ALA A 286 7.69 0.47 -14.32
C ALA A 286 7.35 1.20 -15.63
N ASP A 287 7.47 2.53 -15.66
CA ASP A 287 7.25 3.35 -16.86
C ASP A 287 8.29 3.04 -17.95
N ALA A 288 9.57 2.89 -17.58
CA ALA A 288 10.64 2.55 -18.53
C ALA A 288 10.42 1.18 -19.18
N PHE A 289 10.03 0.17 -18.39
CA PHE A 289 9.65 -1.12 -18.94
C PHE A 289 8.45 -1.00 -19.89
N ALA A 290 7.40 -0.27 -19.49
CA ALA A 290 6.22 -0.09 -20.31
C ALA A 290 6.57 0.53 -21.68
N ARG A 291 7.38 1.61 -21.69
CA ARG A 291 7.88 2.24 -22.92
C ARG A 291 8.70 1.30 -23.79
N TRP A 292 9.64 0.56 -23.19
CA TRP A 292 10.44 -0.44 -23.92
C TRP A 292 9.55 -1.50 -24.59
N SER A 293 8.49 -1.92 -23.93
CA SER A 293 7.51 -2.89 -24.45
C SER A 293 6.48 -2.29 -25.45
N ALA A 294 6.68 -1.05 -25.89
CA ALA A 294 5.73 -0.30 -26.73
C ALA A 294 4.32 -0.26 -26.12
N ALA A 295 4.24 -0.03 -24.82
CA ALA A 295 3.02 0.09 -24.04
C ALA A 295 3.13 1.28 -23.06
N ARG A 296 2.16 1.41 -22.17
CA ARG A 296 2.17 2.41 -21.08
C ARG A 296 1.65 1.79 -19.78
N LEU A 297 1.74 2.54 -18.69
CA LEU A 297 0.99 2.22 -17.47
C LEU A 297 -0.49 2.60 -17.64
N PRO A 298 -1.45 1.85 -17.07
CA PRO A 298 -2.84 2.27 -17.01
C PRO A 298 -2.98 3.51 -16.12
N SER A 299 -3.95 4.38 -16.42
CA SER A 299 -4.41 5.34 -15.43
C SER A 299 -5.15 4.63 -14.27
N GLU A 300 -5.26 5.27 -13.11
CA GLU A 300 -6.05 4.71 -12.00
C GLU A 300 -7.52 4.50 -12.35
N ALA A 301 -8.07 5.34 -13.24
CA ALA A 301 -9.46 5.25 -13.69
C ALA A 301 -9.68 4.09 -14.67
N GLU A 302 -8.75 3.83 -15.60
CA GLU A 302 -8.79 2.66 -16.48
C GLU A 302 -8.73 1.35 -15.68
N TRP A 303 -7.83 1.30 -14.69
CA TRP A 303 -7.71 0.14 -13.80
C TRP A 303 -9.00 -0.08 -13.00
N GLU A 304 -9.55 0.99 -12.40
CA GLU A 304 -10.76 0.91 -11.59
C GLU A 304 -11.98 0.52 -12.42
N ALA A 305 -12.12 1.05 -13.64
CA ALA A 305 -13.22 0.71 -14.55
C ALA A 305 -13.26 -0.79 -14.83
N VAL A 306 -12.13 -1.39 -15.21
CA VAL A 306 -12.04 -2.83 -15.51
C VAL A 306 -12.36 -3.69 -14.28
N VAL A 307 -11.90 -3.28 -13.10
CA VAL A 307 -12.19 -4.00 -11.86
C VAL A 307 -13.66 -3.84 -11.44
N ALA A 308 -14.24 -2.66 -11.61
CA ALA A 308 -15.65 -2.41 -11.32
C ALA A 308 -16.57 -3.20 -12.26
N GLU A 309 -16.22 -3.34 -13.54
CA GLU A 309 -16.94 -4.19 -14.49
C GLU A 309 -16.86 -5.67 -14.13
N ALA A 310 -15.68 -6.12 -13.70
CA ALA A 310 -15.47 -7.50 -13.25
C ALA A 310 -16.32 -7.88 -12.02
N ALA A 311 -16.72 -6.91 -11.20
CA ALA A 311 -17.59 -7.11 -10.04
C ALA A 311 -19.09 -7.19 -10.40
N ARG A 312 -19.49 -6.89 -11.64
CA ARG A 312 -20.88 -6.99 -12.09
C ARG A 312 -21.27 -8.46 -12.34
N PRO A 313 -22.57 -8.81 -12.30
CA PRO A 313 -23.03 -10.16 -12.66
C PRO A 313 -22.54 -10.57 -14.05
N GLY A 314 -21.85 -11.71 -14.15
CA GLY A 314 -21.26 -12.19 -15.40
C GLY A 314 -19.95 -11.50 -15.81
N GLY A 315 -19.44 -10.57 -15.00
CA GLY A 315 -18.15 -9.92 -15.20
C GLY A 315 -16.99 -10.91 -15.06
N ARG A 316 -15.94 -10.72 -15.87
CA ARG A 316 -14.73 -11.55 -15.82
C ARG A 316 -13.71 -10.92 -14.85
N PRO A 317 -13.32 -11.59 -13.76
CA PRO A 317 -12.28 -11.11 -12.84
C PRO A 317 -11.02 -10.69 -13.58
N LEU A 318 -10.39 -9.58 -13.18
CA LEU A 318 -9.05 -9.24 -13.64
C LEU A 318 -8.03 -10.07 -12.83
N PRO A 319 -7.31 -11.03 -13.44
CA PRO A 319 -6.36 -11.87 -12.71
C PRO A 319 -5.33 -11.02 -11.98
N GLN A 320 -4.94 -11.42 -10.76
CA GLN A 320 -3.93 -10.71 -9.97
C GLN A 320 -4.25 -9.23 -9.71
N ALA A 321 -5.53 -8.83 -9.75
CA ALA A 321 -5.94 -7.47 -9.37
C ALA A 321 -5.67 -7.17 -7.89
N PHE A 322 -5.86 -8.16 -7.01
CA PHE A 322 -5.68 -8.04 -5.57
C PHE A 322 -4.84 -9.20 -5.03
N GLY A 323 -4.15 -8.98 -3.91
CA GLY A 323 -3.33 -9.98 -3.21
C GLY A 323 -2.06 -10.40 -3.95
N ALA A 324 -1.70 -9.69 -5.02
CA ALA A 324 -0.53 -9.98 -5.84
C ALA A 324 0.54 -8.93 -5.56
N LEU A 325 0.44 -7.77 -6.20
CA LEU A 325 1.30 -6.61 -6.00
C LEU A 325 0.45 -5.35 -6.11
N TRP A 326 0.89 -4.28 -5.45
CA TRP A 326 0.46 -2.94 -5.81
C TRP A 326 0.89 -2.66 -7.25
N GLN A 327 -0.01 -2.09 -8.06
CA GLN A 327 0.22 -1.88 -9.48
C GLN A 327 0.39 -0.39 -9.73
N TRP A 328 1.59 0.02 -10.15
CA TRP A 328 1.84 1.40 -10.54
C TRP A 328 0.89 1.84 -11.66
N THR A 329 0.32 3.03 -11.51
CA THR A 329 -0.49 3.68 -12.54
C THR A 329 0.22 4.91 -13.10
N ALA A 330 -0.24 5.40 -14.25
CA ALA A 330 0.19 6.69 -14.80
C ALA A 330 -0.40 7.90 -14.04
N SER A 331 -1.29 7.68 -13.06
CA SER A 331 -2.01 8.76 -12.39
C SER A 331 -1.19 9.36 -11.23
N PRO A 332 -0.94 10.68 -11.24
CA PRO A 332 -0.41 11.35 -10.07
C PRO A 332 -1.44 11.34 -8.94
N TYR A 333 -0.99 11.24 -7.69
CA TYR A 333 -1.87 11.28 -6.52
C TYR A 333 -2.42 12.70 -6.31
N ARG A 334 -3.61 12.93 -6.83
CA ARG A 334 -4.34 14.21 -6.79
C ARG A 334 -5.71 14.05 -6.10
N PRO A 335 -6.26 15.13 -5.52
CA PRO A 335 -7.63 15.12 -5.02
C PRO A 335 -8.60 14.80 -6.16
N TYR A 336 -9.58 13.95 -5.90
CA TYR A 336 -10.72 13.81 -6.81
C TYR A 336 -11.50 15.14 -6.87
N PRO A 337 -12.18 15.44 -8.00
CA PRO A 337 -13.02 16.63 -8.12
C PRO A 337 -14.05 16.70 -6.98
N GLY A 338 -13.99 17.78 -6.21
CA GLY A 338 -14.87 18.00 -5.05
C GLY A 338 -14.38 17.40 -3.72
N PHE A 339 -13.20 16.77 -3.69
CA PHE A 339 -12.55 16.33 -2.45
C PHE A 339 -12.43 17.49 -1.46
N ARG A 340 -12.73 17.20 -0.20
CA ARG A 340 -12.55 18.10 0.94
C ARG A 340 -11.98 17.27 2.09
N ALA A 341 -10.82 17.67 2.61
CA ALA A 341 -10.26 17.06 3.79
C ALA A 341 -11.22 17.24 4.98
N ALA A 342 -11.27 16.24 5.87
CA ALA A 342 -12.00 16.36 7.12
C ALA A 342 -11.47 17.53 7.98
N ALA A 343 -12.29 18.08 8.86
CA ALA A 343 -11.84 19.10 9.80
C ALA A 343 -11.01 18.48 10.94
N GLY A 344 -10.12 19.28 11.53
CA GLY A 344 -9.27 18.86 12.66
C GLY A 344 -8.09 17.97 12.25
N ALA A 345 -7.40 17.42 13.25
CA ALA A 345 -6.16 16.66 13.05
C ALA A 345 -6.35 15.45 12.12
N VAL A 346 -7.50 14.75 12.19
CA VAL A 346 -7.81 13.63 11.29
C VAL A 346 -7.78 14.03 9.81
N GLY A 347 -8.06 15.29 9.47
CA GLY A 347 -7.97 15.83 8.11
C GLY A 347 -6.56 15.82 7.50
N GLU A 348 -5.52 15.71 8.33
CA GLU A 348 -4.14 15.62 7.87
C GLU A 348 -3.78 14.23 7.32
N TYR A 349 -4.68 13.25 7.38
CA TYR A 349 -4.40 11.85 7.05
C TYR A 349 -3.92 11.68 5.60
N ASN A 350 -4.64 12.24 4.63
CA ASN A 350 -4.35 12.04 3.21
C ASN A 350 -4.10 13.35 2.44
N GLY A 351 -4.96 14.36 2.62
CA GLY A 351 -5.01 15.53 1.73
C GLY A 351 -3.68 16.28 1.55
N LYS A 352 -2.86 16.39 2.61
CA LYS A 352 -1.56 17.08 2.54
C LYS A 352 -0.49 16.35 1.72
N PHE A 353 -0.72 15.09 1.39
CA PHE A 353 0.19 14.25 0.63
C PHE A 353 -0.12 14.23 -0.88
N MET A 354 -1.16 14.94 -1.34
CA MET A 354 -1.62 14.96 -2.74
C MET A 354 -0.74 15.81 -3.70
N THR A 355 0.57 15.57 -3.64
CA THR A 355 1.60 16.15 -4.52
C THR A 355 2.80 15.22 -4.61
N SER A 356 3.51 15.25 -5.73
CA SER A 356 4.82 14.56 -5.91
C SER A 356 4.81 13.06 -5.65
N GLN A 357 3.67 12.40 -5.86
CA GLN A 357 3.45 10.97 -5.68
C GLN A 357 2.59 10.42 -6.81
N PHE A 358 2.69 9.12 -7.05
CA PHE A 358 1.88 8.39 -8.02
C PHE A 358 1.00 7.36 -7.32
N VAL A 359 -0.16 7.09 -7.92
CA VAL A 359 -1.13 6.15 -7.39
C VAL A 359 -0.73 4.72 -7.75
N LEU A 360 -0.91 3.81 -6.80
CA LEU A 360 -0.93 2.37 -7.03
C LEU A 360 -2.31 1.80 -6.69
N ARG A 361 -2.74 0.80 -7.47
CA ARG A 361 -4.03 0.13 -7.30
C ARG A 361 -3.87 -1.36 -7.02
N GLY A 362 -4.97 -2.01 -6.63
CA GLY A 362 -5.00 -3.41 -6.23
C GLY A 362 -4.73 -3.62 -4.76
N SER A 363 -3.95 -4.65 -4.45
CA SER A 363 -3.32 -4.89 -3.15
C SER A 363 -2.18 -5.89 -3.31
N SER A 364 -1.24 -5.90 -2.37
CA SER A 364 -0.11 -6.82 -2.39
C SER A 364 -0.38 -8.09 -1.58
N PHE A 365 0.50 -9.06 -1.71
CA PHE A 365 0.54 -10.26 -0.85
C PHE A 365 0.80 -9.95 0.63
N LEU A 366 1.25 -8.72 0.96
CA LEU A 366 1.45 -8.25 2.33
C LEU A 366 0.23 -7.50 2.89
N THR A 367 -0.70 -7.10 2.02
CA THR A 367 -1.89 -6.35 2.43
C THR A 367 -2.83 -7.25 3.24
N PRO A 368 -3.24 -6.87 4.46
CA PRO A 368 -4.16 -7.68 5.27
C PRO A 368 -5.48 -7.99 4.56
N ALA A 369 -6.06 -9.15 4.90
CA ALA A 369 -7.40 -9.51 4.44
C ALA A 369 -8.42 -8.40 4.82
N ASP A 370 -9.42 -8.21 3.96
CA ASP A 370 -10.46 -7.17 4.08
C ASP A 370 -9.99 -5.71 4.02
N HIS A 371 -8.70 -5.44 3.77
CA HIS A 371 -8.19 -4.08 3.57
C HIS A 371 -8.29 -3.61 2.11
N ALA A 372 -8.35 -4.51 1.14
CA ALA A 372 -8.40 -4.12 -0.27
C ALA A 372 -9.79 -3.63 -0.69
N ARG A 373 -9.85 -2.61 -1.54
CA ARG A 373 -11.08 -2.13 -2.20
C ARG A 373 -10.78 -1.83 -3.65
N ALA A 374 -11.79 -1.99 -4.51
CA ALA A 374 -11.71 -1.54 -5.90
C ALA A 374 -11.32 -0.08 -6.00
N THR A 375 -11.72 0.78 -5.07
CA THR A 375 -11.49 2.23 -5.07
C THR A 375 -10.24 2.67 -4.30
N TYR A 376 -9.52 1.74 -3.65
CA TYR A 376 -8.42 2.09 -2.75
C TYR A 376 -7.21 2.69 -3.48
N ARG A 377 -6.76 3.86 -3.03
CA ARG A 377 -5.66 4.60 -3.64
C ARG A 377 -4.45 4.56 -2.73
N ASN A 378 -3.54 3.62 -2.98
CA ASN A 378 -2.21 3.67 -2.38
C ASN A 378 -1.37 4.72 -3.13
N PHE A 379 -0.37 5.30 -2.48
CA PHE A 379 0.44 6.34 -3.09
C PHE A 379 1.85 6.35 -2.52
N PHE A 380 2.84 6.52 -3.40
CA PHE A 380 4.25 6.65 -3.02
C PHE A 380 4.98 7.61 -3.96
N PRO A 381 6.11 8.22 -3.52
CA PRO A 381 7.00 8.94 -4.40
C PRO A 381 7.51 8.04 -5.54
N PRO A 382 7.72 8.56 -6.76
CA PRO A 382 8.01 7.74 -7.94
C PRO A 382 9.31 6.94 -7.85
N HIS A 383 10.27 7.38 -7.02
CA HIS A 383 11.56 6.71 -6.82
C HIS A 383 11.54 5.56 -5.80
N SER A 384 10.40 5.30 -5.17
CA SER A 384 10.28 4.38 -4.04
C SER A 384 10.29 2.92 -4.54
N ARG A 385 11.13 2.06 -3.96
CA ARG A 385 11.36 0.68 -4.45
C ARG A 385 11.17 -0.47 -3.44
N TRP A 386 11.05 -0.18 -2.14
CA TRP A 386 10.93 -1.23 -1.09
C TRP A 386 9.54 -1.89 -0.97
N MET A 387 8.52 -1.28 -1.55
CA MET A 387 7.12 -1.68 -1.50
C MET A 387 6.95 -2.93 -2.35
N ALA A 388 5.95 -3.75 -2.00
CA ALA A 388 5.49 -4.85 -2.82
C ALA A 388 4.72 -4.35 -4.06
N ALA A 389 5.41 -3.59 -4.91
CA ALA A 389 4.89 -2.95 -6.11
C ALA A 389 5.49 -3.55 -7.38
N GLY A 390 4.63 -3.76 -8.38
CA GLY A 390 4.98 -4.18 -9.73
C GLY A 390 4.23 -3.36 -10.76
N LEU A 391 4.01 -3.93 -11.95
CA LEU A 391 3.30 -3.24 -13.02
C LEU A 391 2.36 -4.15 -13.82
N ARG A 392 1.34 -3.50 -14.36
CA ARG A 392 0.43 -4.03 -15.39
C ARG A 392 0.50 -3.07 -16.57
N LEU A 393 0.54 -3.60 -17.78
CA LEU A 393 0.59 -2.78 -18.98
C LEU A 393 -0.80 -2.37 -19.44
N ALA A 394 -0.86 -1.22 -20.11
CA ALA A 394 -2.00 -0.74 -20.87
C ALA A 394 -1.53 -0.28 -22.27
N ARG A 395 -2.46 -0.26 -23.22
CA ARG A 395 -2.29 0.29 -24.57
C ARG A 395 -3.52 1.13 -24.91
N ASP A 396 -3.33 2.15 -25.73
CA ASP A 396 -4.45 2.86 -26.34
C ASP A 396 -5.13 1.92 -27.36
N GLY A 397 -6.46 1.97 -27.45
CA GLY A 397 -7.21 1.24 -28.46
C GLY A 397 -7.32 2.05 -29.75
N ASP A 398 -7.43 1.37 -30.90
CA ASP A 398 -7.60 2.06 -32.17
C ASP A 398 -8.99 2.73 -32.20
N GLY A 399 -9.01 4.07 -32.21
CA GLY A 399 -10.24 4.87 -32.18
C GLY A 399 -11.12 4.78 -33.44
N ASP A 400 -10.76 3.93 -34.39
CA ASP A 400 -11.44 3.80 -35.68
C ASP A 400 -12.33 2.55 -35.73
N GLY A 401 -13.63 2.77 -35.66
CA GLY A 401 -14.66 1.79 -35.99
C GLY A 401 -14.71 1.46 -37.49
N GLN A 402 -13.63 0.96 -38.08
CA GLN A 402 -13.63 0.32 -39.40
C GLN A 402 -13.08 -1.10 -39.30
N GLY A 403 -13.99 -2.06 -39.47
CA GLY A 403 -13.70 -3.48 -39.43
C GLY A 403 -12.62 -3.88 -40.44
N GLY A 404 -11.51 -4.40 -39.91
CA GLY A 404 -10.54 -5.22 -40.63
C GLY A 404 -10.30 -6.48 -39.81
N SER A 405 -10.93 -7.57 -40.22
CA SER A 405 -10.69 -8.89 -39.65
C SER A 405 -9.29 -9.37 -40.03
N GLU A 406 -8.34 -9.33 -39.09
CA GLU A 406 -7.31 -10.37 -38.93
C GLU A 406 -6.59 -10.22 -37.57
N GLY A 407 -6.96 -11.12 -36.67
CA GLY A 407 -6.33 -11.52 -35.40
C GLY A 407 -5.23 -10.67 -34.76
N GLY A 408 -5.59 -9.94 -33.70
CA GLY A 408 -4.64 -9.60 -32.64
C GLY A 408 -4.45 -8.12 -32.33
N ALA A 409 -5.48 -7.27 -32.50
CA ALA A 409 -5.49 -5.92 -31.96
C ALA A 409 -6.89 -5.58 -31.41
N CYS A 410 -6.90 -5.04 -30.19
CA CYS A 410 -7.88 -4.04 -29.79
C CYS A 410 -7.42 -2.71 -30.41
#